data_AF-A0A258TV53-F1
#
_entry.id   AF-A0A258TV53-F1
#
_cell.length_a   1.000
_cell.length_b   1.000
_cell.length_c   1.000
_cell.angle_alpha   90.00
_cell.angle_beta   90.00
_cell.angle_gamma   90.00
#
_symmetry.space_group_name_H-M   'P 1'
#
loop_
_entity.id
_entity.type
_entity.pdbx_description
1 polymer ?
#
loop_
_entity_poly.entity_id
_entity_poly.type
_entity_poly.pdbx_seq_one_letter_code
_entity_poly.pdbx_strand_id
1 'polypeptide(L)'
;MPTAVSLFSGCGGSDSGLLATGFDVLMANDIIDYARQVYEANLPTTDYVVGDVSKIAAFPQAELLAGCYPCQGFSQGGKRDPSRKINTLYLEFARALRAIRPKAFIVENVSGMVRANFRHLLDDQFRVFRESGYRVTAEVLNAADFGVAQDRRRIFIVGLRDDLGLDYRFPAPTHGPGREQPHVTIRDAIGGMPDWPEGEFYAREFHWYYLSRDRRRGWEEQSKTIVANERHMPLHPMSPPLVKHAHNDWRFAHDAPARRFSYREAACLQGFKPGLAFPDTARLEMRYKVVGNAVPPPLFEAVARALPAVWD
;
A
#
# COMPACT_ATOMS: atom_id res chain seq x y z
N MET A 1 -2.34 -5.45 25.60
CA MET A 1 -2.21 -5.59 24.14
C MET A 1 -1.84 -4.21 23.64
N PRO A 2 -0.74 -4.06 22.88
CA PRO A 2 -0.31 -2.75 22.44
C PRO A 2 -1.37 -2.08 21.57
N THR A 3 -1.55 -0.77 21.71
CA THR A 3 -2.61 -0.04 21.00
C THR A 3 -2.07 0.80 19.84
N ALA A 4 -2.88 0.97 18.79
CA ALA A 4 -2.52 1.73 17.60
C ALA A 4 -3.64 2.67 17.12
N VAL A 5 -3.24 3.81 16.55
CA VAL A 5 -4.08 4.65 15.69
C VAL A 5 -3.54 4.57 14.27
N SER A 6 -4.42 4.38 13.29
CA SER A 6 -4.10 4.35 11.87
C SER A 6 -4.77 5.50 11.13
N LEU A 7 -3.99 6.30 10.41
CA LEU A 7 -4.49 7.41 9.60
C LEU A 7 -4.24 7.13 8.13
N PHE A 8 -5.16 7.55 7.27
CA PHE A 8 -5.15 7.25 5.84
C PHE A 8 -5.17 5.73 5.59
N SER A 9 -5.96 5.01 6.38
CA SER A 9 -5.96 3.54 6.50
C SER A 9 -6.43 2.83 5.23
N GLY A 10 -7.14 3.54 4.34
CA GLY A 10 -7.78 2.93 3.18
C GLY A 10 -8.64 1.73 3.58
N CYS A 11 -8.56 0.64 2.82
CA CYS A 11 -9.30 -0.58 3.14
C CYS A 11 -8.59 -1.49 4.17
N GLY A 12 -7.60 -0.99 4.91
CA GLY A 12 -7.00 -1.71 6.05
C GLY A 12 -5.82 -2.63 5.69
N GLY A 13 -5.06 -2.31 4.64
CA GLY A 13 -3.87 -3.08 4.26
C GLY A 13 -2.79 -3.08 5.34
N SER A 14 -2.38 -1.89 5.79
CA SER A 14 -1.47 -1.70 6.92
C SER A 14 -2.02 -2.31 8.22
N ASP A 15 -3.31 -2.09 8.45
CA ASP A 15 -3.97 -2.40 9.73
C ASP A 15 -4.15 -3.91 9.89
N SER A 16 -4.38 -4.64 8.80
CA SER A 16 -4.30 -6.10 8.78
C SER A 16 -2.93 -6.61 9.24
N GLY A 17 -1.85 -5.93 8.84
CA GLY A 17 -0.49 -6.24 9.31
C GLY A 17 -0.27 -5.91 10.78
N LEU A 18 -0.83 -4.81 11.28
CA LEU A 18 -0.78 -4.44 12.70
C LEU A 18 -1.52 -5.44 13.61
N LEU A 19 -2.71 -5.85 13.20
CA LEU A 19 -3.50 -6.85 13.92
C LEU A 19 -2.75 -8.20 13.96
N ALA A 20 -2.06 -8.57 12.88
CA ALA A 20 -1.23 -9.77 12.83
C ALA A 20 0.02 -9.73 13.73
N THR A 21 0.49 -8.54 14.11
CA THR A 21 1.56 -8.37 15.11
C THR A 21 1.04 -8.22 16.54
N GLY A 22 -0.28 -8.27 16.74
CA GLY A 22 -0.92 -8.23 18.05
C GLY A 22 -1.21 -6.82 18.57
N PHE A 23 -1.25 -5.81 17.70
CA PHE A 23 -1.78 -4.49 18.08
C PHE A 23 -3.30 -4.48 18.05
N ASP A 24 -3.90 -3.73 18.96
CA ASP A 24 -5.30 -3.33 18.90
C ASP A 24 -5.41 -1.96 18.20
N VAL A 25 -6.02 -1.94 17.01
CA VAL A 25 -6.22 -0.70 16.26
C VAL A 25 -7.48 -0.02 16.79
N LEU A 26 -7.29 0.95 17.69
CA LEU A 26 -8.36 1.67 18.37
C LEU A 26 -9.16 2.57 17.43
N MET A 27 -8.47 3.14 16.44
CA MET A 27 -9.07 4.08 15.48
C MET A 27 -8.37 3.96 14.12
N ALA A 28 -9.17 3.86 13.07
CA ALA A 28 -8.76 4.00 11.67
C ALA A 28 -9.41 5.26 11.05
N ASN A 29 -8.77 5.87 10.05
CA ASN A 29 -9.34 7.02 9.35
C ASN A 29 -9.00 7.02 7.85
N ASP A 30 -9.99 7.31 7.01
CA ASP A 30 -9.80 7.68 5.61
C ASP A 30 -10.94 8.59 5.13
N ILE A 31 -10.73 9.33 4.05
CA ILE A 31 -11.75 10.19 3.45
C ILE A 31 -12.73 9.42 2.55
N ILE A 32 -12.36 8.20 2.13
CA ILE A 32 -13.14 7.40 1.18
C ILE A 32 -14.09 6.48 1.96
N ASP A 33 -15.40 6.78 1.92
CA ASP A 33 -16.41 5.95 2.59
C ASP A 33 -16.40 4.47 2.12
N TYR A 34 -16.20 4.20 0.83
CA TYR A 34 -16.11 2.81 0.37
C TYR A 34 -14.89 2.06 0.97
N ALA A 35 -13.83 2.77 1.35
CA ALA A 35 -12.69 2.16 2.03
C ALA A 35 -13.07 1.71 3.45
N ARG A 36 -13.85 2.50 4.19
CA ARG A 36 -14.49 2.11 5.45
C ARG A 36 -15.34 0.86 5.29
N GLN A 37 -16.21 0.83 4.27
CA GLN A 37 -17.10 -0.32 4.07
C GLN A 37 -16.34 -1.63 3.83
N VAL A 38 -15.26 -1.59 3.03
CA VAL A 38 -14.37 -2.75 2.86
C VAL A 38 -13.63 -3.06 4.15
N TYR A 39 -13.16 -2.04 4.87
CA TYR A 39 -12.48 -2.22 6.15
C TYR A 39 -13.38 -2.94 7.17
N GLU A 40 -14.55 -2.40 7.48
CA GLU A 40 -15.49 -2.95 8.48
C GLU A 40 -15.97 -4.37 8.12
N ALA A 41 -16.12 -4.67 6.83
CA ALA A 41 -16.51 -6.00 6.39
C ALA A 41 -15.44 -7.07 6.68
N ASN A 42 -14.19 -6.67 6.96
CA ASN A 42 -13.06 -7.57 7.17
C ASN A 42 -12.42 -7.41 8.56
N LEU A 43 -12.49 -6.22 9.16
CA LEU A 43 -11.88 -5.81 10.42
C LEU A 43 -12.94 -5.07 11.30
N PRO A 44 -14.00 -5.76 11.76
CA PRO A 44 -15.21 -5.12 12.29
C PRO A 44 -15.06 -4.47 13.66
N THR A 45 -13.94 -4.67 14.37
CA THR A 45 -13.76 -4.23 15.76
C THR A 45 -13.16 -2.84 15.91
N THR A 46 -12.53 -2.31 14.87
CA THR A 46 -11.90 -0.98 14.89
C THR A 46 -12.94 0.13 14.68
N ASP A 47 -12.85 1.21 15.46
CA ASP A 47 -13.62 2.42 15.18
C ASP A 47 -13.06 3.12 13.93
N TYR A 48 -13.86 3.18 12.87
CA TYR A 48 -13.43 3.75 11.59
C TYR A 48 -14.10 5.10 11.34
N VAL A 49 -13.29 6.16 11.39
CA VAL A 49 -13.75 7.53 11.17
C VAL A 49 -13.61 7.90 9.69
N VAL A 50 -14.73 8.04 8.98
CA VAL A 50 -14.72 8.59 7.61
C VAL A 50 -14.67 10.10 7.63
N GLY A 51 -13.66 10.67 7.01
CA GLY A 51 -13.56 12.12 6.85
C GLY A 51 -12.14 12.63 6.64
N ASP A 52 -12.06 13.93 6.42
CA ASP A 52 -10.80 14.66 6.35
C ASP A 52 -10.13 14.68 7.73
N VAL A 53 -8.94 14.09 7.82
CA VAL A 53 -8.12 14.02 9.03
C VAL A 53 -7.88 15.40 9.68
N SER A 54 -7.85 16.48 8.91
CA SER A 54 -7.68 17.85 9.44
C SER A 54 -8.84 18.31 10.31
N LYS A 55 -10.01 17.68 10.17
CA LYS A 55 -11.22 17.96 10.96
C LYS A 55 -11.29 17.15 12.26
N ILE A 56 -10.37 16.21 12.47
CA ILE A 56 -10.35 15.37 13.66
C ILE A 56 -9.69 16.15 14.80
N ALA A 57 -10.50 16.56 15.78
CA ALA A 57 -10.06 17.41 16.88
C ALA A 57 -9.23 16.67 17.94
N ALA A 58 -9.60 15.41 18.22
CA ALA A 58 -8.96 14.57 19.23
C ALA A 58 -8.72 13.17 18.68
N PHE A 59 -7.65 12.55 19.16
CA PHE A 59 -7.29 11.17 18.85
C PHE A 59 -7.22 10.38 20.16
N PRO A 60 -7.55 9.08 20.17
CA PRO A 60 -7.31 8.25 21.34
C PRO A 60 -5.81 8.16 21.62
N GLN A 61 -5.46 7.97 22.89
CA GLN A 61 -4.08 7.67 23.26
C GLN A 61 -3.73 6.27 22.77
N ALA A 62 -2.57 6.13 22.14
CA ALA A 62 -2.10 4.88 21.57
C ALA A 62 -0.56 4.80 21.60
N GLU A 63 -0.04 3.59 21.62
CA GLU A 63 1.41 3.35 21.67
C GLU A 63 2.08 3.38 20.29
N LEU A 64 1.29 3.19 19.23
CA LEU A 64 1.74 3.27 17.84
C LEU A 64 0.85 4.21 17.01
N LEU A 65 1.46 5.01 16.14
CA LEU A 65 0.76 5.75 15.09
C LEU A 65 1.19 5.26 13.70
N ALA A 66 0.25 4.75 12.91
CA ALA A 66 0.46 4.34 11.53
C ALA A 66 -0.12 5.36 10.53
N GLY A 67 0.54 5.54 9.39
CA GLY A 67 0.11 6.52 8.38
C GLY A 67 0.45 6.13 6.94
N CYS A 68 -0.50 6.31 6.03
CA CYS A 68 -0.32 6.05 4.58
C CYS A 68 -0.83 7.21 3.71
N TYR A 69 -0.43 8.44 4.02
CA TYR A 69 -0.95 9.63 3.34
C TYR A 69 -0.56 9.70 1.85
N PRO A 70 -1.48 10.19 1.00
CA PRO A 70 -1.25 10.24 -0.43
C PRO A 70 -0.19 11.29 -0.80
N CYS A 71 0.75 10.88 -1.66
CA CYS A 71 1.85 11.72 -2.14
C CYS A 71 1.68 12.02 -3.65
N GLN A 72 0.51 12.54 -4.04
CA GLN A 72 0.11 12.64 -5.45
C GLN A 72 0.98 13.60 -6.29
N GLY A 73 1.63 14.60 -5.67
CA GLY A 73 2.59 15.48 -6.37
C GLY A 73 3.85 14.76 -6.89
N PHE A 74 4.11 13.54 -6.43
CA PHE A 74 5.38 12.83 -6.55
C PHE A 74 5.30 11.55 -7.41
N SER A 75 4.08 11.08 -7.66
CA SER A 75 3.86 9.90 -8.50
C SER A 75 4.14 10.21 -9.98
N GLN A 76 4.69 9.23 -10.71
CA GLN A 76 4.91 9.34 -12.16
C GLN A 76 3.59 9.58 -12.96
N GLY A 77 2.43 9.33 -12.36
CA GLY A 77 1.12 9.43 -13.00
C GLY A 77 0.27 10.65 -12.60
N GLY A 78 0.75 11.56 -11.74
CA GLY A 78 0.01 12.75 -11.28
C GLY A 78 0.47 14.06 -11.92
N LYS A 79 -0.40 15.09 -11.92
CA LYS A 79 0.00 16.48 -12.24
C LYS A 79 0.98 16.95 -11.15
N ARG A 80 2.24 17.18 -11.55
CA ARG A 80 3.40 17.53 -10.72
C ARG A 80 3.30 18.97 -10.21
N ASP A 81 2.44 19.21 -9.23
CA ASP A 81 2.30 20.52 -8.58
C ASP A 81 2.63 20.40 -7.08
N PRO A 82 3.78 20.92 -6.62
CA PRO A 82 4.19 20.87 -5.22
C PRO A 82 3.31 21.72 -4.30
N SER A 83 2.57 22.71 -4.82
CA SER A 83 1.72 23.61 -4.02
C SER A 83 0.40 22.98 -3.56
N ARG A 84 0.07 21.78 -4.05
CA ARG A 84 -1.18 21.11 -3.69
C ARG A 84 -1.20 20.75 -2.21
N LYS A 85 -2.28 21.14 -1.52
CA LYS A 85 -2.57 20.79 -0.11
C LYS A 85 -2.43 19.29 0.21
N ILE A 86 -2.58 18.41 -0.77
CA ILE A 86 -2.38 16.98 -0.57
C ILE A 86 -0.93 16.63 -0.18
N ASN A 87 0.04 17.43 -0.61
CA ASN A 87 1.45 17.25 -0.28
C ASN A 87 1.78 17.69 1.15
N THR A 88 0.86 18.37 1.85
CA THR A 88 1.04 18.81 3.24
C THR A 88 0.30 17.92 4.24
N LEU A 89 -0.30 16.80 3.81
CA LEU A 89 -0.99 15.87 4.71
C LEU A 89 -0.06 15.20 5.75
N TYR A 90 1.25 15.17 5.49
CA TYR A 90 2.22 14.76 6.51
C TYR A 90 2.23 15.71 7.73
N LEU A 91 1.81 16.97 7.58
CA LEU A 91 1.66 17.91 8.70
C LEU A 91 0.47 17.54 9.58
N GLU A 92 -0.62 17.02 9.00
CA GLU A 92 -1.74 16.48 9.77
C GLU A 92 -1.36 15.19 10.49
N PHE A 93 -0.55 14.34 9.84
CA PHE A 93 0.06 13.21 10.54
C PHE A 93 0.94 13.67 11.70
N ALA A 94 1.78 14.70 11.51
CA ALA A 94 2.59 15.28 12.57
C ALA A 94 1.76 15.96 13.68
N ARG A 95 0.57 16.49 13.36
CA ARG A 95 -0.38 17.01 14.35
C ARG A 95 -0.90 15.88 15.23
N ALA A 96 -1.31 14.76 14.63
CA ALA A 96 -1.70 13.57 15.36
C ALA A 96 -0.54 13.00 16.19
N LEU A 97 0.66 12.92 15.61
CA LEU A 97 1.87 12.45 16.30
C LEU A 97 2.16 13.25 17.58
N ARG A 98 2.06 14.59 17.51
CA ARG A 98 2.25 15.47 18.67
C ARG A 98 1.13 15.38 19.71
N ALA A 99 -0.10 15.07 19.28
CA ALA A 99 -1.25 14.92 20.17
C ALA A 99 -1.25 13.57 20.91
N ILE A 100 -0.91 12.48 20.20
CA ILE A 100 -0.90 11.11 20.72
C ILE A 100 0.42 10.82 21.47
N ARG A 101 1.54 11.39 21.03
CA ARG A 101 2.90 11.10 21.53
C ARG A 101 3.20 9.59 21.67
N PRO A 102 2.91 8.77 20.63
CA PRO A 102 3.09 7.32 20.69
C PRO A 102 4.56 6.94 20.94
N LYS A 103 4.82 5.71 21.39
CA LYS A 103 6.19 5.18 21.55
C LYS A 103 6.89 5.02 20.20
N ALA A 104 6.14 4.70 19.16
CA ALA A 104 6.63 4.60 17.80
C ALA A 104 5.63 5.13 16.76
N PHE A 105 6.11 5.39 15.54
CA PHE A 105 5.25 5.57 14.37
C PHE A 105 5.81 4.84 13.16
N ILE A 106 4.91 4.45 12.24
CA ILE A 106 5.25 3.88 10.93
C ILE A 106 4.50 4.65 9.86
N VAL A 107 5.23 5.18 8.89
CA VAL A 107 4.66 5.77 7.68
C VAL A 107 5.08 4.97 6.46
N GLU A 108 4.12 4.62 5.61
CA GLU A 108 4.38 4.11 4.26
C GLU A 108 4.18 5.22 3.22
N ASN A 109 5.03 5.24 2.20
CA ASN A 109 4.81 6.06 1.02
C ASN A 109 5.46 5.52 -0.27
N VAL A 110 5.18 6.19 -1.39
CA VAL A 110 5.71 5.85 -2.71
C VAL A 110 7.23 6.03 -2.79
N SER A 111 7.92 5.02 -3.35
CA SER A 111 9.38 5.06 -3.55
C SER A 111 9.88 6.20 -4.45
N GLY A 112 8.99 6.82 -5.23
CA GLY A 112 9.29 8.01 -6.03
C GLY A 112 9.80 9.21 -5.23
N MET A 113 9.49 9.28 -3.93
CA MET A 113 9.95 10.35 -3.03
C MET A 113 11.46 10.38 -2.82
N VAL A 114 12.15 9.25 -3.00
CA VAL A 114 13.61 9.15 -2.79
C VAL A 114 14.40 9.75 -3.97
N ARG A 115 13.74 10.01 -5.11
CA ARG A 115 14.40 10.62 -6.28
C ARG A 115 14.86 12.04 -5.94
N ALA A 116 16.02 12.44 -6.49
CA ALA A 116 16.68 13.70 -6.19
C ALA A 116 15.75 14.93 -6.21
N ASN A 117 14.86 15.02 -7.21
CA ASN A 117 13.93 16.14 -7.37
C ASN A 117 12.90 16.29 -6.23
N PHE A 118 12.74 15.27 -5.38
CA PHE A 118 11.78 15.22 -4.28
C PHE A 118 12.42 15.07 -2.91
N ARG A 119 13.76 15.04 -2.86
CA ARG A 119 14.51 14.78 -1.63
C ARG A 119 14.23 15.80 -0.54
N HIS A 120 14.16 17.08 -0.90
CA HIS A 120 13.85 18.17 0.03
C HIS A 120 12.53 17.96 0.80
N LEU A 121 11.48 17.42 0.16
CA LEU A 121 10.19 17.16 0.79
C LEU A 121 10.27 15.98 1.77
N LEU A 122 11.10 14.98 1.46
CA LEU A 122 11.38 13.88 2.40
C LEU A 122 12.21 14.38 3.59
N ASP A 123 13.19 15.25 3.35
CA ASP A 123 14.01 15.84 4.41
C ASP A 123 13.17 16.77 5.32
N ASP A 124 12.20 17.51 4.76
CA ASP A 124 11.22 18.31 5.52
C ASP A 124 10.36 17.44 6.44
N GLN A 125 9.90 16.27 5.96
CA GLN A 125 9.17 15.30 6.78
C GLN A 125 10.03 14.78 7.93
N PHE A 126 11.28 14.39 7.65
CA PHE A 126 12.20 13.95 8.69
C PHE A 126 12.47 15.04 9.72
N ARG A 127 12.63 16.30 9.29
CA ARG A 127 12.78 17.43 10.21
C ARG A 127 11.56 17.56 11.13
N VAL A 128 10.35 17.58 10.57
CA VAL A 128 9.11 17.71 11.36
C VAL A 128 8.94 16.56 12.36
N PHE A 129 9.25 15.33 11.96
CA PHE A 129 9.14 14.17 12.86
C PHE A 129 10.23 14.20 13.96
N ARG A 130 11.46 14.61 13.65
CA ARG A 130 12.53 14.80 14.64
C ARG A 130 12.22 15.92 15.62
N GLU A 131 11.72 17.05 15.14
CA GLU A 131 11.25 18.17 15.97
C GLU A 131 10.05 17.78 16.85
N SER A 132 9.32 16.72 16.49
CA SER A 132 8.26 16.13 17.31
C SER A 132 8.79 15.17 18.39
N GLY A 133 10.12 15.01 18.53
CA GLY A 133 10.77 14.20 19.56
C GLY A 133 10.99 12.73 19.20
N TYR A 134 11.33 12.43 17.95
CA TYR A 134 11.54 11.07 17.46
C TYR A 134 12.87 10.89 16.72
N ARG A 135 13.51 9.73 16.94
CA ARG A 135 14.58 9.20 16.11
C ARG A 135 13.98 8.54 14.88
N VAL A 136 14.31 9.05 13.70
CA VAL A 136 13.68 8.65 12.44
C VAL A 136 14.66 7.94 11.53
N THR A 137 14.27 6.74 11.08
CA THR A 137 14.97 5.92 10.09
C THR A 137 14.04 5.67 8.90
N ALA A 138 14.59 5.57 7.68
CA ALA A 138 13.79 5.27 6.50
C ALA A 138 14.52 4.36 5.51
N GLU A 139 13.78 3.48 4.84
CA GLU A 139 14.31 2.54 3.86
C GLU A 139 13.28 2.24 2.77
N VAL A 140 13.76 1.94 1.56
CA VAL A 140 12.90 1.47 0.46
C VAL A 140 12.89 -0.06 0.47
N LEU A 141 11.72 -0.64 0.73
CA LEU A 141 11.51 -2.08 0.74
C LEU A 141 10.69 -2.52 -0.49
N ASN A 142 10.92 -3.74 -0.96
CA ASN A 142 10.11 -4.37 -2.00
C ASN A 142 9.18 -5.42 -1.40
N ALA A 143 7.88 -5.34 -1.67
CA ALA A 143 6.89 -6.29 -1.18
C ALA A 143 7.22 -7.75 -1.57
N ALA A 144 7.81 -7.97 -2.75
CA ALA A 144 8.25 -9.29 -3.21
C ALA A 144 9.20 -9.98 -2.23
N ASP A 145 10.05 -9.21 -1.55
CA ASP A 145 11.05 -9.72 -0.61
C ASP A 145 10.44 -10.17 0.73
N PHE A 146 9.13 -9.95 0.92
CA PHE A 146 8.37 -10.24 2.13
C PHE A 146 7.09 -11.06 1.84
N GLY A 147 7.14 -11.92 0.81
CA GLY A 147 6.08 -12.91 0.56
C GLY A 147 4.87 -12.39 -0.22
N VAL A 148 4.99 -11.24 -0.87
CA VAL A 148 3.91 -10.69 -1.73
C VAL A 148 4.21 -11.03 -3.19
N ALA A 149 3.22 -11.53 -3.94
CA ALA A 149 3.34 -11.89 -5.35
C ALA A 149 3.41 -10.68 -6.30
N GLN A 150 4.13 -9.63 -5.92
CA GLN A 150 4.14 -8.34 -6.60
C GLN A 150 5.45 -7.58 -6.38
N ASP A 151 6.02 -7.07 -7.48
CA ASP A 151 7.08 -6.08 -7.45
C ASP A 151 6.50 -4.70 -7.11
N ARG A 152 6.62 -4.29 -5.84
CA ARG A 152 6.12 -3.02 -5.30
C ARG A 152 7.09 -2.47 -4.28
N ARG A 153 7.86 -1.46 -4.72
CA ARG A 153 8.79 -0.71 -3.87
C ARG A 153 8.11 0.46 -3.18
N ARG A 154 8.30 0.56 -1.87
CA ARG A 154 7.75 1.60 -1.00
C ARG A 154 8.78 2.07 -0.01
N ILE A 155 8.79 3.37 0.27
CA ILE A 155 9.59 3.91 1.37
C ILE A 155 8.78 3.75 2.65
N PHE A 156 9.44 3.22 3.67
CA PHE A 156 8.93 3.22 5.03
C PHE A 156 9.75 4.21 5.84
N ILE A 157 9.06 5.01 6.66
CA ILE A 157 9.65 5.95 7.60
C ILE A 157 9.18 5.50 8.98
N VAL A 158 10.12 5.07 9.82
CA VAL A 158 9.84 4.59 11.16
C VAL A 158 10.50 5.51 12.15
N GLY A 159 9.75 5.93 13.16
CA GLY A 159 10.26 6.75 14.24
C GLY A 159 10.04 6.11 15.60
N LEU A 160 11.07 6.14 16.45
CA LEU A 160 10.97 5.79 17.87
C LEU A 160 11.10 7.06 18.71
N ARG A 161 10.31 7.17 19.78
CA ARG A 161 10.33 8.35 20.64
C ARG A 161 11.71 8.50 21.30
N ASP A 162 12.27 9.71 21.30
CA ASP A 162 13.67 9.95 21.68
C ASP A 162 14.03 9.50 23.10
N ASP A 163 13.07 9.62 24.02
CA ASP A 163 13.21 9.26 25.44
C ASP A 163 13.40 7.76 25.68
N LEU A 164 13.04 6.91 24.70
CA LEU A 164 13.25 5.47 24.79
C LEU A 164 14.73 5.08 24.60
N GLY A 165 15.54 5.93 23.96
CA GLY A 165 16.96 5.67 23.74
C GLY A 165 17.26 4.48 22.82
N LEU A 166 16.27 4.04 22.02
CA LEU A 166 16.35 2.88 21.14
C LEU A 166 16.54 3.27 19.67
N ASP A 167 17.07 2.33 18.89
CA ASP A 167 17.19 2.45 17.44
C ASP A 167 16.35 1.39 16.74
N TYR A 168 15.74 1.75 15.61
CA TYR A 168 14.99 0.83 14.77
C TYR A 168 15.85 0.33 13.61
N ARG A 169 15.74 -0.97 13.30
CA ARG A 169 16.37 -1.61 12.14
C ARG A 169 15.29 -2.26 11.29
N PHE A 170 15.32 -2.00 9.99
CA PHE A 170 14.38 -2.63 9.06
C PHE A 170 14.61 -4.15 8.99
N PRO A 171 13.53 -4.93 8.76
CA PRO A 171 13.64 -6.37 8.63
C PRO A 171 14.44 -6.74 7.37
N ALA A 172 15.23 -7.80 7.48
CA ALA A 172 15.91 -8.35 6.31
C ALA A 172 14.91 -9.04 5.35
N PRO A 173 15.16 -9.05 4.04
CA PRO A 173 14.41 -9.84 3.07
C PRO A 173 14.28 -11.31 3.49
N THR A 174 13.06 -11.83 3.52
CA THR A 174 12.77 -13.23 3.83
C THR A 174 12.62 -14.08 2.57
N HIS A 175 12.25 -13.46 1.45
CA HIS A 175 12.02 -14.12 0.17
C HIS A 175 13.01 -13.66 -0.90
N GLY A 176 13.36 -14.58 -1.81
CA GLY A 176 14.18 -14.32 -2.99
C GLY A 176 15.45 -15.18 -3.07
N PRO A 177 16.31 -14.93 -4.08
CA PRO A 177 17.54 -15.71 -4.28
C PRO A 177 18.45 -15.68 -3.05
N GLY A 178 18.83 -16.85 -2.53
CA GLY A 178 19.69 -16.97 -1.35
C GLY A 178 19.01 -16.61 -0.03
N ARG A 179 17.67 -16.58 0.02
CA ARG A 179 16.87 -16.37 1.24
C ARG A 179 16.18 -17.66 1.68
N GLU A 180 15.50 -17.59 2.82
CA GLU A 180 14.80 -18.74 3.42
C GLU A 180 13.71 -19.29 2.50
N GLN A 181 13.01 -18.42 1.77
CA GLN A 181 11.92 -18.79 0.88
C GLN A 181 12.14 -18.21 -0.53
N PRO A 182 11.70 -18.90 -1.60
CA PRO A 182 11.67 -18.30 -2.94
C PRO A 182 10.65 -17.16 -3.00
N HIS A 183 10.73 -16.28 -3.99
CA HIS A 183 9.68 -15.27 -4.19
C HIS A 183 8.34 -15.93 -4.52
N VAL A 184 7.26 -15.43 -3.93
CA VAL A 184 5.89 -15.85 -4.24
C VAL A 184 5.54 -15.41 -5.67
N THR A 185 4.92 -16.29 -6.43
CA THR A 185 4.57 -16.07 -7.84
C THR A 185 3.10 -15.68 -8.02
N ILE A 186 2.73 -15.19 -9.21
CA ILE A 186 1.32 -15.00 -9.56
C ILE A 186 0.55 -16.32 -9.45
N ARG A 187 1.16 -17.45 -9.82
CA ARG A 187 0.53 -18.78 -9.68
C ARG A 187 0.20 -19.10 -8.23
N ASP A 188 1.11 -18.86 -7.31
CA ASP A 188 0.87 -19.14 -5.89
C ASP A 188 -0.29 -18.32 -5.33
N ALA A 189 -0.40 -17.06 -5.77
CA ALA A 189 -1.40 -16.13 -5.24
C ALA A 189 -2.82 -16.33 -5.83
N ILE A 190 -2.93 -16.62 -7.12
CA ILE A 190 -4.23 -16.63 -7.82
C ILE A 190 -4.46 -17.84 -8.73
N GLY A 191 -3.57 -18.84 -8.76
CA GLY A 191 -3.64 -19.97 -9.69
C GLY A 191 -4.88 -20.86 -9.57
N GLY A 192 -5.59 -20.79 -8.44
CA GLY A 192 -6.87 -21.48 -8.21
C GLY A 192 -8.12 -20.63 -8.45
N MET A 193 -7.97 -19.38 -8.91
CA MET A 193 -9.08 -18.46 -9.16
C MET A 193 -9.70 -18.67 -10.56
N PRO A 194 -10.97 -18.30 -10.77
CA PRO A 194 -11.62 -18.46 -12.06
C PRO A 194 -10.94 -17.62 -13.14
N ASP A 195 -10.85 -18.21 -14.32
CA ASP A 195 -10.20 -17.63 -15.48
C ASP A 195 -10.93 -16.40 -16.04
N TRP A 196 -12.25 -16.33 -15.93
CA TRP A 196 -13.07 -15.21 -16.44
C TRP A 196 -14.17 -14.83 -15.44
N PRO A 197 -13.84 -14.14 -14.34
CA PRO A 197 -14.82 -13.72 -13.34
C PRO A 197 -15.65 -12.55 -13.87
N GLU A 198 -16.80 -12.82 -14.46
CA GLU A 198 -17.69 -11.80 -15.04
C GLU A 198 -18.02 -10.70 -14.02
N GLY A 199 -17.96 -9.44 -14.46
CA GLY A 199 -18.23 -8.28 -13.61
C GLY A 199 -17.10 -7.89 -12.64
N GLU A 200 -16.07 -8.72 -12.45
CA GLU A 200 -14.99 -8.42 -11.50
C GLU A 200 -13.76 -7.75 -12.13
N PHE A 201 -13.70 -7.67 -13.46
CA PHE A 201 -12.59 -7.05 -14.17
C PHE A 201 -13.01 -5.95 -15.15
N TYR A 202 -12.09 -5.01 -15.40
CA TYR A 202 -12.33 -3.94 -16.36
C TYR A 202 -12.25 -4.48 -17.81
N ALA A 203 -13.42 -4.78 -18.36
CA ALA A 203 -13.60 -5.47 -19.65
C ALA A 203 -13.49 -4.57 -20.89
N ARG A 204 -13.28 -3.25 -20.74
CA ARG A 204 -13.13 -2.39 -21.93
C ARG A 204 -11.84 -2.67 -22.68
N GLU A 205 -11.90 -2.40 -23.98
CA GLU A 205 -10.80 -2.56 -24.91
C GLU A 205 -9.49 -1.90 -24.47
N PHE A 206 -8.39 -2.40 -25.02
CA PHE A 206 -7.05 -1.91 -24.74
C PHE A 206 -6.74 -0.68 -25.59
N HIS A 207 -6.95 0.50 -25.01
CA HIS A 207 -6.55 1.76 -25.61
C HIS A 207 -5.04 1.84 -25.87
N TRP A 208 -4.59 2.59 -26.89
CA TRP A 208 -3.16 2.71 -27.26
C TRP A 208 -2.26 3.08 -26.07
N TYR A 209 -2.74 3.93 -25.16
CA TYR A 209 -1.99 4.33 -23.96
C TYR A 209 -1.77 3.16 -22.98
N TYR A 210 -2.71 2.22 -22.91
CA TYR A 210 -2.50 0.98 -22.16
C TYR A 210 -1.36 0.18 -22.78
N LEU A 211 -1.42 0.02 -24.11
CA LEU A 211 -0.43 -0.69 -24.94
C LEU A 211 0.89 0.08 -25.13
N SER A 212 1.08 1.20 -24.42
CA SER A 212 2.34 1.95 -24.47
C SER A 212 3.50 1.24 -23.73
N ARG A 213 3.21 0.18 -22.97
CA ARG A 213 4.21 -0.55 -22.19
C ARG A 213 3.73 -1.96 -21.90
N ASP A 214 4.67 -2.86 -21.68
CA ASP A 214 4.35 -4.19 -21.21
C ASP A 214 3.79 -4.15 -19.78
N ARG A 215 2.61 -4.76 -19.64
CA ARG A 215 1.83 -4.87 -18.41
C ARG A 215 1.58 -6.32 -17.99
N ARG A 216 2.12 -7.29 -18.73
CA ARG A 216 1.96 -8.70 -18.45
C ARG A 216 3.21 -9.23 -17.73
N ARG A 217 3.00 -10.27 -16.93
CA ARG A 217 4.03 -11.16 -16.36
C ARG A 217 3.54 -12.60 -16.52
N GLY A 218 4.47 -13.55 -16.60
CA GLY A 218 4.16 -14.98 -16.62
C GLY A 218 3.71 -15.50 -15.26
N TRP A 219 3.15 -16.71 -15.23
CA TRP A 219 2.64 -17.35 -14.01
C TRP A 219 3.70 -17.52 -12.92
N GLU A 220 4.93 -17.81 -13.31
CA GLU A 220 6.07 -18.05 -12.39
C GLU A 220 6.83 -16.77 -12.00
N GLU A 221 6.30 -15.59 -12.36
CA GLU A 221 6.88 -14.28 -12.02
C GLU A 221 6.01 -13.58 -10.95
N GLN A 222 6.55 -12.55 -10.31
CA GLN A 222 5.77 -11.61 -9.50
C GLN A 222 4.98 -10.66 -10.43
N SER A 223 3.78 -10.28 -10.01
CA SER A 223 3.00 -9.26 -10.72
C SER A 223 3.74 -7.92 -10.74
N LYS A 224 3.51 -7.12 -11.79
CA LYS A 224 3.79 -5.68 -11.72
C LYS A 224 2.93 -5.05 -10.62
N THR A 225 3.34 -3.88 -10.12
CA THR A 225 2.60 -3.15 -9.08
C THR A 225 1.12 -3.00 -9.44
N ILE A 226 0.23 -3.47 -8.56
CA ILE A 226 -1.22 -3.25 -8.66
C ILE A 226 -1.51 -1.76 -8.44
N VAL A 227 -2.32 -1.18 -9.31
CA VAL A 227 -2.61 0.25 -9.37
C VAL A 227 -4.07 0.54 -9.04
N ALA A 228 -4.33 1.74 -8.52
CA ALA A 228 -5.68 2.17 -8.17
C ALA A 228 -6.58 2.46 -9.38
N ASN A 229 -6.01 2.65 -10.57
CA ASN A 229 -6.76 2.93 -11.80
C ASN A 229 -6.98 1.64 -12.59
N GLU A 230 -8.23 1.22 -12.70
CA GLU A 230 -8.69 0.01 -13.36
C GLU A 230 -8.24 -0.10 -14.82
N ARG A 231 -8.13 1.03 -15.52
CA ARG A 231 -7.71 1.07 -16.93
C ARG A 231 -6.27 0.64 -17.10
N HIS A 232 -5.43 0.88 -16.10
CA HIS A 232 -3.99 0.60 -16.11
C HIS A 232 -3.61 -0.66 -15.34
N MET A 233 -4.60 -1.41 -14.85
CA MET A 233 -4.39 -2.65 -14.11
C MET A 233 -3.52 -3.63 -14.93
N PRO A 234 -2.55 -4.33 -14.33
CA PRO A 234 -1.74 -5.30 -15.05
C PRO A 234 -2.57 -6.41 -15.70
N LEU A 235 -1.97 -7.02 -16.72
CA LEU A 235 -2.61 -8.02 -17.56
C LEU A 235 -2.49 -9.41 -16.90
N HIS A 236 -3.58 -10.19 -16.92
CA HIS A 236 -3.58 -11.55 -16.41
C HIS A 236 -2.63 -12.45 -17.24
N PRO A 237 -1.85 -13.38 -16.64
CA PRO A 237 -0.88 -14.19 -17.37
C PRO A 237 -1.47 -15.06 -18.48
N MET A 238 -2.75 -15.40 -18.41
CA MET A 238 -3.46 -16.13 -19.48
C MET A 238 -3.53 -15.33 -20.79
N SER A 239 -3.47 -14.00 -20.71
CA SER A 239 -3.58 -13.14 -21.87
C SER A 239 -2.34 -13.28 -22.74
N PRO A 240 -2.41 -13.02 -24.04
CA PRO A 240 -1.26 -13.01 -24.92
C PRO A 240 -0.07 -12.18 -24.41
N PRO A 241 1.17 -12.68 -24.57
CA PRO A 241 2.37 -11.87 -24.35
C PRO A 241 2.34 -10.57 -25.14
N LEU A 242 2.89 -9.51 -24.57
CA LEU A 242 3.10 -8.23 -25.26
C LEU A 242 4.52 -8.21 -25.82
N VAL A 243 4.65 -7.88 -27.11
CA VAL A 243 5.93 -7.75 -27.82
C VAL A 243 6.18 -6.28 -28.12
N LYS A 244 7.41 -5.82 -27.88
CA LYS A 244 7.81 -4.43 -28.13
C LYS A 244 8.09 -4.22 -29.62
N HIS A 245 7.43 -3.25 -30.22
CA HIS A 245 7.66 -2.86 -31.61
C HIS A 245 8.41 -1.53 -31.73
N ALA A 246 8.08 -0.54 -30.89
CA ALA A 246 8.76 0.76 -30.88
C ALA A 246 8.69 1.41 -29.49
N HIS A 247 9.17 2.65 -29.39
CA HIS A 247 8.96 3.47 -28.20
C HIS A 247 7.46 3.71 -28.02
N ASN A 248 6.93 3.33 -26.85
CA ASN A 248 5.49 3.38 -26.55
C ASN A 248 4.57 2.56 -27.47
N ASP A 249 5.09 1.52 -28.12
CA ASP A 249 4.28 0.61 -28.97
C ASP A 249 4.56 -0.85 -28.59
N TRP A 250 3.59 -1.46 -27.92
CA TRP A 250 3.54 -2.89 -27.61
C TRP A 250 2.28 -3.50 -28.17
N ARG A 251 2.38 -4.72 -28.71
CA ARG A 251 1.26 -5.42 -29.34
C ARG A 251 1.16 -6.84 -28.81
N PHE A 252 -0.04 -7.40 -28.81
CA PHE A 252 -0.24 -8.80 -28.47
C PHE A 252 0.47 -9.68 -29.50
N ALA A 253 1.16 -10.72 -29.03
CA ALA A 253 1.91 -11.64 -29.87
C ALA A 253 1.03 -12.43 -30.86
N HIS A 254 -0.25 -12.59 -30.53
CA HIS A 254 -1.27 -13.31 -31.29
C HIS A 254 -2.65 -12.87 -30.84
N ASP A 255 -3.65 -13.07 -31.71
CA ASP A 255 -5.05 -12.73 -31.44
C ASP A 255 -5.70 -13.81 -30.57
N ALA A 256 -5.97 -13.47 -29.32
CA ALA A 256 -6.68 -14.30 -28.36
C ALA A 256 -7.26 -13.42 -27.25
N PRO A 257 -8.31 -13.89 -26.54
CA PRO A 257 -8.92 -13.15 -25.45
C PRO A 257 -7.90 -12.70 -24.41
N ALA A 258 -7.98 -11.44 -24.01
CA ALA A 258 -7.08 -10.82 -23.04
C ALA A 258 -7.87 -10.05 -22.00
N ARG A 259 -7.40 -10.08 -20.74
CA ARG A 259 -8.01 -9.31 -19.65
C ARG A 259 -6.98 -8.80 -18.65
N ARG A 260 -7.38 -7.76 -17.95
CA ARG A 260 -6.70 -7.24 -16.76
C ARG A 260 -7.03 -8.14 -15.56
N PHE A 261 -6.22 -8.07 -14.50
CA PHE A 261 -6.57 -8.70 -13.22
C PHE A 261 -7.91 -8.19 -12.70
N SER A 262 -8.72 -9.06 -12.11
CA SER A 262 -9.92 -8.68 -11.35
C SER A 262 -9.55 -7.94 -10.07
N TYR A 263 -10.50 -7.24 -9.45
CA TYR A 263 -10.20 -6.56 -8.17
C TYR A 263 -9.87 -7.53 -7.03
N ARG A 264 -10.37 -8.78 -7.09
CA ARG A 264 -10.07 -9.84 -6.11
C ARG A 264 -8.68 -10.42 -6.34
N GLU A 265 -8.34 -10.73 -7.58
CA GLU A 265 -6.98 -11.15 -7.94
C GLU A 265 -5.96 -10.08 -7.54
N ALA A 266 -6.28 -8.81 -7.82
CA ALA A 266 -5.46 -7.67 -7.41
C ALA A 266 -5.25 -7.58 -5.88
N ALA A 267 -6.25 -7.97 -5.08
CA ALA A 267 -6.15 -8.02 -3.62
C ALA A 267 -5.25 -9.18 -3.17
N CYS A 268 -5.43 -10.38 -3.71
CA CYS A 268 -4.55 -11.53 -3.44
C CYS A 268 -3.09 -11.23 -3.82
N LEU A 269 -2.86 -10.59 -4.98
CA LEU A 269 -1.53 -10.17 -5.43
C LEU A 269 -0.92 -9.05 -4.55
N GLN A 270 -1.73 -8.28 -3.81
CA GLN A 270 -1.26 -7.35 -2.78
C GLN A 270 -0.98 -8.06 -1.44
N GLY A 271 -1.23 -9.37 -1.32
CA GLY A 271 -1.03 -10.13 -0.09
C GLY A 271 -2.21 -10.06 0.90
N PHE A 272 -3.39 -9.62 0.46
CA PHE A 272 -4.60 -9.82 1.25
C PHE A 272 -4.97 -11.31 1.25
N LYS A 273 -5.57 -11.77 2.35
CA LYS A 273 -6.07 -13.15 2.45
C LYS A 273 -7.16 -13.41 1.39
N PRO A 274 -7.20 -14.61 0.80
CA PRO A 274 -8.33 -15.01 -0.04
C PRO A 274 -9.66 -14.82 0.71
N GLY A 275 -10.68 -14.35 0.00
CA GLY A 275 -12.00 -14.11 0.59
C GLY A 275 -12.21 -12.70 1.17
N LEU A 276 -11.27 -11.75 0.98
CA LEU A 276 -11.48 -10.35 1.32
C LEU A 276 -12.85 -9.86 0.81
N ALA A 277 -13.70 -9.40 1.73
CA ALA A 277 -15.05 -8.99 1.45
C ALA A 277 -15.07 -7.60 0.79
N PHE A 278 -15.89 -7.43 -0.24
CA PHE A 278 -16.10 -6.18 -0.94
C PHE A 278 -17.60 -5.90 -1.06
N PRO A 279 -18.16 -5.02 -0.21
CA PRO A 279 -19.59 -4.69 -0.22
C PRO A 279 -20.11 -4.26 -1.59
N ASP A 280 -21.32 -4.65 -1.95
CA ASP A 280 -21.92 -4.33 -3.25
C ASP A 280 -22.63 -2.97 -3.26
N THR A 281 -21.87 -1.95 -2.89
CA THR A 281 -22.33 -0.57 -2.70
C THR A 281 -21.57 0.42 -3.56
N ALA A 282 -20.51 -0.03 -4.25
CA ALA A 282 -19.71 0.81 -5.12
C ALA A 282 -19.36 0.13 -6.44
N ARG A 283 -19.13 1.00 -7.43
CA ARG A 283 -18.73 0.60 -8.78
C ARG A 283 -17.35 -0.04 -8.79
N LEU A 284 -17.09 -0.79 -9.85
CA LEU A 284 -15.83 -1.49 -10.10
C LEU A 284 -14.59 -0.60 -9.92
N GLU A 285 -14.63 0.66 -10.37
CA GLU A 285 -13.50 1.59 -10.27
C GLU A 285 -13.11 1.85 -8.81
N MET A 286 -14.08 1.91 -7.90
CA MET A 286 -13.81 2.10 -6.47
C MET A 286 -13.23 0.86 -5.80
N ARG A 287 -13.63 -0.34 -6.24
CA ARG A 287 -13.04 -1.62 -5.78
C ARG A 287 -11.56 -1.68 -6.10
N TYR A 288 -11.18 -1.32 -7.33
CA TYR A 288 -9.78 -1.22 -7.72
C TYR A 288 -9.03 -0.11 -6.98
N LYS A 289 -9.66 1.04 -6.78
CA LYS A 289 -9.04 2.18 -6.12
C LYS A 289 -8.57 1.85 -4.71
N VAL A 290 -9.44 1.26 -3.88
CA VAL A 290 -9.09 0.93 -2.49
C VAL A 290 -8.00 -0.14 -2.43
N VAL A 291 -8.09 -1.18 -3.27
CA VAL A 291 -7.08 -2.24 -3.34
C VAL A 291 -5.73 -1.68 -3.82
N GLY A 292 -5.68 -0.90 -4.89
CA GLY A 292 -4.42 -0.38 -5.44
C GLY A 292 -3.72 0.63 -4.53
N ASN A 293 -4.50 1.37 -3.74
CA ASN A 293 -3.99 2.31 -2.73
C ASN A 293 -3.47 1.60 -1.48
N ALA A 294 -4.00 0.41 -1.14
CA ALA A 294 -3.58 -0.32 0.05
C ALA A 294 -2.08 -0.62 0.06
N VAL A 295 -1.52 -0.66 1.27
CA VAL A 295 -0.20 -1.21 1.54
C VAL A 295 -0.30 -2.74 1.61
N PRO A 296 0.65 -3.50 1.03
CA PRO A 296 0.65 -4.95 1.18
C PRO A 296 0.71 -5.36 2.65
N PRO A 297 -0.28 -6.12 3.17
CA PRO A 297 -0.30 -6.51 4.58
C PRO A 297 0.98 -7.22 5.06
N PRO A 298 1.55 -8.21 4.32
CA PRO A 298 2.75 -8.92 4.77
C PRO A 298 3.99 -8.01 4.91
N LEU A 299 4.11 -7.01 4.03
CA LEU A 299 5.21 -6.05 4.09
C LEU A 299 5.08 -5.12 5.30
N PHE A 300 3.87 -4.61 5.56
CA PHE A 300 3.62 -3.76 6.72
C PHE A 300 3.79 -4.54 8.04
N GLU A 301 3.32 -5.79 8.07
CA GLU A 301 3.52 -6.72 9.18
C GLU A 301 5.01 -6.92 9.48
N ALA A 302 5.85 -7.16 8.46
CA ALA A 302 7.30 -7.33 8.65
C ALA A 302 7.96 -6.09 9.27
N VAL A 303 7.57 -4.89 8.83
CA VAL A 303 8.05 -3.61 9.39
C VAL A 303 7.57 -3.44 10.83
N ALA A 304 6.30 -3.71 11.11
CA ALA A 304 5.76 -3.59 12.47
C ALA A 304 6.37 -4.61 13.43
N ARG A 305 6.63 -5.85 12.98
CA ARG A 305 7.23 -6.93 13.78
C ARG A 305 8.69 -6.64 14.16
N ALA A 306 9.38 -5.80 13.38
CA ALA A 306 10.75 -5.37 13.66
C ALA A 306 10.83 -4.23 14.72
N LEU A 307 9.69 -3.69 15.17
CA LEU A 307 9.69 -2.71 16.25
C LEU A 307 10.22 -3.36 17.55
N PRO A 308 10.98 -2.61 18.36
CA PRO A 308 11.44 -3.13 19.65
C PRO A 308 10.26 -3.38 20.59
N ALA A 309 10.38 -4.38 21.48
CA ALA A 309 9.38 -4.68 22.49
C ALA A 309 9.40 -3.63 23.61
N VAL A 310 8.70 -2.51 23.37
CA VAL A 310 8.62 -1.34 24.27
C VAL A 310 7.22 -1.10 24.81
N TRP A 311 6.30 -1.99 24.50
CA TRP A 311 4.89 -1.88 24.83
C TRP A 311 4.62 -2.23 26.28
N ASP A 312 3.59 -1.62 26.87
CA ASP A 312 3.15 -1.92 28.24
C ASP A 312 2.16 -3.10 28.30
#